data_AF-A0A840PW24-F1
#
_entry.id   AF-A0A840PW24-F1
#
_cell.length_a   1.000
_cell.length_b   1.000
_cell.length_c   1.000
_cell.angle_alpha   90.00
_cell.angle_beta   90.00
_cell.angle_gamma   90.00
#
_symmetry.space_group_name_H-M   'P 1'
#
loop_
_entity.id
_entity.type
_entity.pdbx_description
1 polymer ?
#
loop_
_entity_poly.entity_id
_entity_poly.type
_entity_poly.pdbx_seq_one_letter_code
_entity_poly.pdbx_strand_id
1 'polypeptide(L)'
;MSTEFGTELRRFRRAAGLSQGELARLVPISQATISRYESGLQTVDPATAGRLDELVGADGALARTLQRPRTLQRQSASAQHSALESHGDTELGALELARRAASSNVGSTTLAHLEATVDELASAYPATPPGELESRLRTHIDYVTNLLDARASLSEHTRLLNVGAWLSLLAATVYVDLDQQPAATAYLRTAASLASDTGHAEIIAWCYETAAWRVLTNGDYRQAVALSQSARHHAPTGSSAMIQATAQEGRSWARLGNAQETRRVLGEVHRMAECLPQPERPDHHYIYDPTKAIAYTATTLAWIADPAAEGYARTVIDRLGAENDHHRWPRRVASAHIDLGLSLLGSDRLDEAAEVTRKALESGRVAPSNYWRADEVVRAIETRGLHVAGELRETYRALCQ
;
A
#
# COMPACT_ATOMS: atom_id res chain seq x y z
N MET A 1 -29.28 -2.00 18.46
CA MET A 1 -30.24 -3.12 18.53
C MET A 1 -31.22 -2.82 19.67
N SER A 2 -32.55 -2.89 19.45
CA SER A 2 -33.55 -2.46 20.45
C SER A 2 -33.98 -3.62 21.34
N THR A 3 -33.36 -3.75 22.51
CA THR A 3 -33.72 -4.72 23.58
C THR A 3 -35.09 -4.42 24.21
N GLU A 4 -35.61 -3.20 24.02
CA GLU A 4 -36.91 -2.74 24.54
C GLU A 4 -38.09 -3.46 23.86
N PHE A 5 -38.03 -3.62 22.52
CA PHE A 5 -39.08 -4.30 21.76
C PHE A 5 -39.26 -5.76 22.20
N GLY A 6 -38.16 -6.50 22.39
CA GLY A 6 -38.19 -7.90 22.78
C GLY A 6 -38.78 -8.13 24.18
N THR A 7 -38.48 -7.22 25.11
CA THR A 7 -38.97 -7.28 26.49
C THR A 7 -40.49 -7.04 26.56
N GLU A 8 -40.99 -6.04 25.82
CA GLU A 8 -42.43 -5.74 25.76
C GLU A 8 -43.21 -6.83 25.00
N LEU A 9 -42.67 -7.37 23.90
CA LEU A 9 -43.30 -8.48 23.17
C LEU A 9 -43.50 -9.69 24.08
N ARG A 10 -42.49 -10.04 24.88
CA ARG A 10 -42.56 -11.14 25.84
C ARG A 10 -43.63 -10.90 26.92
N ARG A 11 -43.75 -9.65 27.39
CA ARG A 11 -44.72 -9.24 28.41
C ARG A 11 -46.15 -9.36 27.89
N PHE A 12 -46.47 -8.77 26.75
CA PHE A 12 -47.81 -8.79 26.18
C PHE A 12 -48.23 -10.19 25.73
N ARG A 13 -47.31 -10.96 25.13
CA ARG A 13 -47.59 -12.36 24.77
C ARG A 13 -48.02 -13.19 25.99
N ARG A 14 -47.32 -13.04 27.11
CA ARG A 14 -47.65 -13.74 28.37
C ARG A 14 -48.99 -13.28 28.95
N ALA A 15 -49.28 -11.98 28.88
CA ALA A 15 -50.56 -11.43 29.32
C ALA A 15 -51.73 -11.93 28.46
N ALA A 16 -51.50 -12.15 27.16
CA ALA A 16 -52.45 -12.78 26.23
C ALA A 16 -52.55 -14.31 26.39
N GLY A 17 -51.80 -14.92 27.31
CA GLY A 17 -51.83 -16.37 27.56
C GLY A 17 -51.19 -17.23 26.47
N LEU A 18 -50.44 -16.63 25.53
CA LEU A 18 -49.89 -17.33 24.38
C LEU A 18 -48.48 -17.87 24.67
N SER A 19 -48.17 -19.09 24.23
CA SER A 19 -46.80 -19.58 24.10
C SER A 19 -46.10 -18.93 22.89
N GLN A 20 -44.76 -18.96 22.85
CA GLN A 20 -44.01 -18.47 21.68
C GLN A 20 -44.38 -19.25 20.41
N GLY A 21 -44.67 -20.54 20.53
CA GLY A 21 -45.08 -21.39 19.40
C GLY A 21 -46.51 -21.12 18.91
N GLU A 22 -47.42 -20.70 19.78
CA GLU A 22 -48.76 -20.26 19.38
C GLU A 22 -48.71 -18.92 18.66
N LEU A 23 -47.97 -17.94 19.20
CA LEU A 23 -47.80 -16.65 18.54
C LEU A 23 -47.11 -16.78 17.17
N ALA A 24 -46.09 -17.64 17.08
CA ALA A 24 -45.38 -17.95 15.85
C ALA A 24 -46.32 -18.46 14.73
N ARG A 25 -47.28 -19.33 15.08
CA ARG A 25 -48.28 -19.87 14.14
C ARG A 25 -49.26 -18.80 13.63
N LEU A 26 -49.50 -17.74 14.41
CA LEU A 26 -50.42 -16.65 14.04
C LEU A 26 -49.77 -15.61 13.10
N VAL A 27 -48.43 -15.52 13.08
CA VAL A 27 -47.64 -14.55 12.26
C VAL A 27 -46.83 -15.26 11.16
N PRO A 28 -47.28 -16.44 10.70
CA PRO A 28 -46.49 -17.43 9.94
C PRO A 28 -44.96 -17.39 10.06
N ILE A 29 -44.42 -17.27 11.27
CA ILE A 29 -42.96 -17.27 11.51
C ILE A 29 -42.57 -18.42 12.44
N SER A 30 -41.27 -18.73 12.50
CA SER A 30 -40.79 -19.80 13.38
C SER A 30 -40.82 -19.37 14.86
N GLN A 31 -41.01 -20.33 15.77
CA GLN A 31 -40.88 -20.07 17.22
C GLN A 31 -39.48 -19.55 17.58
N ALA A 32 -38.44 -20.02 16.90
CA ALA A 32 -37.07 -19.52 17.06
C ALA A 32 -36.93 -18.05 16.65
N THR A 33 -37.72 -17.58 15.69
CA THR A 33 -37.78 -16.16 15.30
C THR A 33 -38.42 -15.33 16.40
N ILE A 34 -39.55 -15.77 16.99
CA ILE A 34 -40.16 -15.12 18.16
C ILE A 34 -39.17 -15.06 19.32
N SER A 35 -38.45 -16.16 19.60
CA SER A 35 -37.44 -16.19 20.66
C SER A 35 -36.31 -15.17 20.41
N ARG A 36 -35.80 -15.07 19.17
CA ARG A 36 -34.74 -14.09 18.83
C ARG A 36 -35.23 -12.65 18.94
N TYR A 37 -36.50 -12.40 18.63
CA TYR A 37 -37.11 -11.08 18.84
C TYR A 37 -37.22 -10.75 20.34
N GLU A 38 -37.72 -11.67 21.16
CA GLU A 38 -37.83 -11.48 22.61
C GLU A 38 -36.46 -11.30 23.31
N SER A 39 -35.42 -11.95 22.79
CA SER A 39 -34.05 -11.82 23.28
C SER A 39 -33.28 -10.61 22.72
N GLY A 40 -33.87 -9.86 21.79
CA GLY A 40 -33.22 -8.72 21.14
C GLY A 40 -32.07 -9.09 20.19
N LEU A 41 -31.94 -10.38 19.82
CA LEU A 41 -30.91 -10.92 18.94
C LEU A 41 -31.21 -10.72 17.45
N GLN A 42 -32.44 -10.32 17.11
CA GLN A 42 -32.85 -10.04 15.74
C GLN A 42 -33.79 -8.83 15.70
N THR A 43 -33.58 -7.93 14.75
CA THR A 43 -34.45 -6.78 14.51
C THR A 43 -35.73 -7.21 13.79
N VAL A 44 -36.88 -6.71 14.25
CA VAL A 44 -38.19 -6.85 13.61
C VAL A 44 -38.42 -5.69 12.65
N ASP A 45 -39.01 -5.98 11.49
CA ASP A 45 -39.50 -4.94 10.59
C ASP A 45 -40.85 -4.36 11.05
N PRO A 46 -41.19 -3.11 10.68
CA PRO A 46 -42.39 -2.44 11.15
C PRO A 46 -43.71 -3.14 10.83
N ALA A 47 -43.81 -3.87 9.71
CA ALA A 47 -45.03 -4.56 9.33
C ALA A 47 -45.26 -5.78 10.22
N THR A 48 -44.21 -6.56 10.48
CA THR A 48 -44.25 -7.69 11.41
C THR A 48 -44.52 -7.23 12.85
N ALA A 49 -43.94 -6.10 13.30
CA ALA A 49 -44.25 -5.54 14.61
C ALA A 49 -45.71 -5.12 14.76
N GLY A 50 -46.29 -4.45 13.77
CA GLY A 50 -47.70 -4.07 13.79
C GLY A 50 -48.61 -5.29 13.89
N ARG A 51 -48.27 -6.36 13.16
CA ARG A 51 -49.05 -7.61 13.23
C ARG A 51 -48.94 -8.32 14.58
N LEU A 52 -47.74 -8.33 15.17
CA LEU A 52 -47.54 -8.88 16.52
C LEU A 52 -48.31 -8.05 17.56
N ASP A 53 -48.29 -6.73 17.45
CA ASP A 53 -49.01 -5.79 18.33
C ASP A 53 -50.52 -6.06 18.37
N GLU A 54 -51.15 -6.21 17.20
CA GLU A 54 -52.56 -6.58 17.07
C GLU A 54 -52.87 -7.92 17.76
N LEU A 55 -52.03 -8.93 17.53
CA LEU A 55 -52.29 -10.29 18.00
C LEU A 55 -52.10 -10.47 19.51
N VAL A 56 -51.23 -9.68 20.12
CA VAL A 56 -51.04 -9.69 21.57
C VAL A 56 -51.86 -8.62 22.30
N GLY A 57 -52.66 -7.83 21.57
CA GLY A 57 -53.50 -6.77 22.13
C GLY A 57 -52.69 -5.65 22.78
N ALA A 58 -51.54 -5.28 22.21
CA ALA A 58 -50.62 -4.32 22.81
C ALA A 58 -50.98 -2.84 22.54
N ASP A 59 -52.08 -2.57 21.82
CA ASP A 59 -52.63 -1.22 21.55
C ASP A 59 -51.56 -0.21 21.08
N GLY A 60 -50.76 -0.66 20.11
CA GLY A 60 -49.65 0.07 19.51
C GLY A 60 -48.38 0.14 20.34
N ALA A 61 -48.29 -0.48 21.52
CA ALA A 61 -47.11 -0.40 22.39
C ALA A 61 -45.85 -1.02 21.77
N LEU A 62 -45.98 -2.14 21.06
CA LEU A 62 -44.87 -2.78 20.33
C LEU A 62 -44.50 -1.99 19.09
N ALA A 63 -45.48 -1.41 18.39
CA ALA A 63 -45.20 -0.51 17.27
C ALA A 63 -44.47 0.77 17.73
N ARG A 64 -44.81 1.31 18.92
CA ARG A 64 -44.17 2.50 19.51
C ARG A 64 -42.71 2.26 19.93
N THR A 65 -42.34 1.06 20.38
CA THR A 65 -40.95 0.74 20.74
C THR A 65 -40.02 0.68 19.52
N LEU A 66 -40.53 0.36 18.32
CA LEU A 66 -39.78 0.53 17.06
C LEU A 66 -39.73 1.98 16.56
N GLN A 67 -40.66 2.83 16.99
CA GLN A 67 -40.69 4.25 16.66
C GLN A 67 -39.82 5.08 17.61
N ARG A 68 -39.53 4.61 18.83
CA ARG A 68 -38.66 5.30 19.81
C ARG A 68 -37.21 5.61 19.34
N PRO A 69 -36.53 4.78 18.53
CA PRO A 69 -35.27 5.16 17.90
C PRO A 69 -35.44 6.25 16.84
N ARG A 70 -36.64 6.38 16.25
CA ARG A 70 -36.96 7.36 15.21
C ARG A 70 -37.57 8.64 15.74
N THR A 71 -38.28 8.65 16.87
CA THR A 71 -38.89 9.86 17.44
C THR A 71 -37.88 10.74 18.15
N LEU A 72 -36.81 10.21 18.72
CA LEU A 72 -35.70 11.04 19.20
C LEU A 72 -34.92 11.70 18.04
N GLN A 73 -34.87 11.05 16.87
CA GLN A 73 -34.25 11.58 15.65
C GLN A 73 -35.21 12.50 14.85
N ARG A 74 -36.53 12.25 14.91
CA ARG A 74 -37.58 13.10 14.31
C ARG A 74 -37.97 14.29 15.17
N GLN A 75 -37.91 14.20 16.49
CA GLN A 75 -38.15 15.35 17.37
C GLN A 75 -36.94 16.27 17.43
N SER A 76 -35.71 15.75 17.27
CA SER A 76 -34.56 16.60 16.98
C SER A 76 -34.64 17.19 15.56
N ALA A 77 -35.09 16.45 14.55
CA ALA A 77 -35.31 17.00 13.20
C ALA A 77 -36.51 17.96 13.08
N SER A 78 -37.59 17.77 13.86
CA SER A 78 -38.81 18.61 13.83
C SER A 78 -38.71 19.81 14.75
N ALA A 79 -37.99 19.71 15.88
CA ALA A 79 -37.59 20.88 16.65
C ALA A 79 -36.52 21.69 15.91
N GLN A 80 -35.65 21.05 15.12
CA GLN A 80 -34.77 21.77 14.18
C GLN A 80 -35.56 22.38 13.01
N HIS A 81 -36.55 21.70 12.43
CA HIS A 81 -37.39 22.26 11.36
C HIS A 81 -38.29 23.42 11.83
N SER A 82 -38.91 23.32 13.01
CA SER A 82 -39.73 24.41 13.54
C SER A 82 -38.91 25.60 14.04
N ALA A 83 -37.61 25.41 14.36
CA ALA A 83 -36.69 26.50 14.65
C ALA A 83 -36.08 27.14 13.39
N LEU A 84 -36.11 26.44 12.24
CA LEU A 84 -35.68 26.95 10.93
C LEU A 84 -36.76 27.79 10.21
N GLU A 85 -38.01 27.77 10.69
CA GLU A 85 -39.08 28.68 10.23
C GLU A 85 -39.19 29.97 11.05
N SER A 86 -38.33 30.16 12.06
CA SER A 86 -37.92 31.52 12.38
C SER A 86 -36.97 31.93 11.28
N HIS A 87 -37.26 33.01 10.56
CA HIS A 87 -36.34 33.66 9.64
C HIS A 87 -35.10 34.16 10.43
N GLY A 88 -34.28 33.23 10.90
CA GLY A 88 -32.88 33.48 11.18
C GLY A 88 -32.26 33.72 9.82
N ASP A 89 -31.97 34.98 9.58
CA ASP A 89 -31.24 35.55 8.46
C ASP A 89 -30.66 34.48 7.51
N THR A 90 -31.08 34.44 6.25
CA THR A 90 -30.51 33.52 5.24
C THR A 90 -28.98 33.52 5.24
N GLU A 91 -28.40 34.65 5.65
CA GLU A 91 -27.00 34.84 5.96
C GLU A 91 -26.48 33.94 7.11
N LEU A 92 -27.16 33.87 8.26
CA LEU A 92 -26.80 33.00 9.39
C LEU A 92 -26.90 31.50 9.04
N GLY A 93 -27.89 31.11 8.21
CA GLY A 93 -27.98 29.74 7.69
C GLY A 93 -26.81 29.39 6.76
N ALA A 94 -26.42 30.31 5.88
CA ALA A 94 -25.25 30.16 5.04
C ALA A 94 -23.93 30.15 5.86
N LEU A 95 -23.83 30.98 6.89
CA LEU A 95 -22.69 31.01 7.81
C LEU A 95 -22.57 29.72 8.64
N GLU A 96 -23.69 29.15 9.12
CA GLU A 96 -23.69 27.88 9.84
C GLU A 96 -23.30 26.70 8.92
N LEU A 97 -23.75 26.71 7.66
CA LEU A 97 -23.29 25.75 6.66
C LEU A 97 -21.78 25.86 6.42
N ALA A 98 -21.27 27.09 6.22
CA ALA A 98 -19.85 27.34 6.05
C ALA A 98 -19.03 26.90 7.28
N ARG A 99 -19.51 27.21 8.49
CA ARG A 99 -18.87 26.79 9.75
C ARG A 99 -18.82 25.27 9.89
N ARG A 100 -19.90 24.57 9.52
CA ARG A 100 -19.95 23.08 9.54
C ARG A 100 -19.06 22.44 8.48
N ALA A 101 -18.90 23.08 7.33
CA ALA A 101 -17.98 22.60 6.29
C ALA A 101 -16.51 22.83 6.70
N ALA A 102 -16.23 23.90 7.46
CA ALA A 102 -14.89 24.27 7.91
C ALA A 102 -14.45 23.57 9.22
N SER A 103 -15.37 22.99 10.00
CA SER A 103 -15.01 22.32 11.25
C SER A 103 -14.23 21.02 10.98
N SER A 104 -13.01 20.96 11.51
CA SER A 104 -12.08 19.84 11.34
C SER A 104 -11.50 19.39 12.68
N ASN A 105 -11.36 18.07 12.83
CA ASN A 105 -10.70 17.43 13.96
C ASN A 105 -9.28 16.94 13.59
N VAL A 106 -8.82 17.15 12.35
CA VAL A 106 -7.50 16.70 11.87
C VAL A 106 -6.47 17.83 12.06
N GLY A 107 -6.82 19.03 11.57
CA GLY A 107 -5.95 20.22 11.61
C GLY A 107 -4.83 20.20 10.57
N SER A 108 -4.48 21.37 10.04
CA SER A 108 -3.46 21.53 9.00
C SER A 108 -2.05 21.14 9.44
N THR A 109 -1.70 21.36 10.71
CA THR A 109 -0.40 20.98 11.28
C THR A 109 -0.21 19.47 11.31
N THR A 110 -1.23 18.70 11.69
CA THR A 110 -1.18 17.23 11.69
C THR A 110 -0.95 16.70 10.28
N LEU A 111 -1.64 17.25 9.28
CA LEU A 111 -1.45 16.87 7.88
C LEU A 111 -0.04 17.15 7.39
N ALA A 112 0.48 18.35 7.66
CA ALA A 112 1.84 18.71 7.29
C ALA A 112 2.88 17.76 7.92
N HIS A 113 2.68 17.36 9.19
CA HIS A 113 3.54 16.37 9.83
C HIS A 113 3.43 14.98 9.18
N LEU A 114 2.22 14.55 8.80
CA LEU A 114 2.04 13.25 8.14
C LEU A 114 2.66 13.22 6.74
N GLU A 115 2.52 14.30 5.97
CA GLU A 115 3.18 14.45 4.68
C GLU A 115 4.71 14.42 4.83
N ALA A 116 5.26 15.15 5.80
CA ALA A 116 6.69 15.08 6.11
C ALA A 116 7.13 13.67 6.55
N THR A 117 6.30 12.97 7.33
CA THR A 117 6.56 11.60 7.78
C THR A 117 6.63 10.63 6.59
N VAL A 118 5.76 10.78 5.58
CA VAL A 118 5.83 9.99 4.35
C VAL A 118 7.20 10.13 3.71
N ASP A 119 7.68 11.38 3.56
CA ASP A 119 8.97 11.63 2.96
C ASP A 119 10.12 11.06 3.80
N GLU A 120 10.08 11.22 5.12
CA GLU A 120 11.09 10.68 6.04
C GLU A 120 11.19 9.15 5.96
N LEU A 121 10.05 8.45 5.87
CA LEU A 121 10.02 7.00 5.72
C LEU A 121 10.55 6.56 4.34
N ALA A 122 10.20 7.28 3.28
CA ALA A 122 10.68 7.02 1.93
C ALA A 122 12.18 7.31 1.78
N SER A 123 12.72 8.28 2.51
CA SER A 123 14.15 8.57 2.64
C SER A 123 14.90 7.55 3.50
N ALA A 124 14.25 6.97 4.51
CA ALA A 124 14.84 5.93 5.36
C ALA A 124 14.92 4.56 4.67
N TYR A 125 14.06 4.30 3.68
CA TYR A 125 13.97 3.05 2.92
C TYR A 125 15.29 2.44 2.41
N PRO A 126 16.21 3.19 1.75
CA PRO A 126 17.45 2.60 1.24
C PRO A 126 18.42 2.09 2.33
N ALA A 127 18.29 2.56 3.57
CA ALA A 127 19.23 2.29 4.66
C ALA A 127 18.64 1.46 5.80
N THR A 128 17.32 1.46 5.96
CA THR A 128 16.62 0.77 7.06
C THR A 128 16.29 -0.68 6.67
N PRO A 129 16.50 -1.68 7.55
CA PRO A 129 16.03 -3.05 7.30
C PRO A 129 14.51 -3.09 7.03
N PRO A 130 14.03 -3.87 6.05
CA PRO A 130 12.62 -3.88 5.67
C PRO A 130 11.65 -4.16 6.83
N GLY A 131 11.96 -5.10 7.74
CA GLY A 131 11.10 -5.44 8.88
C GLY A 131 10.95 -4.31 9.93
N GLU A 132 11.99 -3.49 10.12
CA GLU A 132 11.89 -2.31 10.99
C GLU A 132 11.00 -1.23 10.37
N LEU A 133 11.13 -1.03 9.05
CA LEU A 133 10.33 -0.05 8.31
C LEU A 133 8.86 -0.48 8.23
N GLU A 134 8.58 -1.77 8.09
CA GLU A 134 7.23 -2.36 8.12
C GLU A 134 6.48 -1.95 9.40
N SER A 135 7.11 -2.11 10.57
CA SER A 135 6.51 -1.77 11.87
C SER A 135 6.12 -0.28 11.97
N ARG A 136 7.02 0.60 11.50
CA ARG A 136 6.78 2.05 11.45
C ARG A 136 5.63 2.39 10.50
N LEU A 137 5.63 1.82 9.29
CA LEU A 137 4.58 2.04 8.29
C LEU A 137 3.21 1.63 8.80
N ARG A 138 3.09 0.47 9.45
CA ARG A 138 1.84 0.01 10.04
C ARG A 138 1.31 0.99 11.07
N THR A 139 2.16 1.50 11.95
CA THR A 139 1.79 2.49 12.97
C THR A 139 1.20 3.76 12.35
N HIS A 140 1.84 4.28 11.29
CA HIS A 140 1.35 5.49 10.61
C HIS A 140 0.09 5.23 9.78
N ILE A 141 -0.04 4.06 9.15
CA ILE A 141 -1.26 3.66 8.43
C ILE A 141 -2.45 3.53 9.39
N ASP A 142 -2.25 2.91 10.55
CA ASP A 142 -3.30 2.80 11.57
C ASP A 142 -3.72 4.19 12.08
N TYR A 143 -2.76 5.08 12.29
CA TYR A 143 -3.04 6.47 12.69
C TYR A 143 -3.84 7.24 11.62
N VAL A 144 -3.43 7.16 10.35
CA VAL A 144 -4.18 7.79 9.23
C VAL A 144 -5.57 7.18 9.11
N THR A 145 -5.72 5.87 9.28
CA THR A 145 -7.02 5.18 9.26
C THR A 145 -7.95 5.74 10.34
N ASN A 146 -7.45 5.93 11.57
CA ASN A 146 -8.24 6.55 12.64
C ASN A 146 -8.62 8.00 12.35
N LEU A 147 -7.76 8.76 11.64
CA LEU A 147 -8.07 10.13 11.24
C LEU A 147 -9.10 10.20 10.09
N LEU A 148 -9.20 9.18 9.24
CA LEU A 148 -10.23 9.11 8.21
C LEU A 148 -11.64 8.99 8.78
N ASP A 149 -11.80 8.45 9.99
CA ASP A 149 -13.07 8.42 10.73
C ASP A 149 -13.42 9.77 11.39
N ALA A 150 -12.46 10.69 11.46
CA ALA A 150 -12.66 12.00 12.06
C ALA A 150 -13.35 12.97 11.08
N ARG A 151 -14.01 14.00 11.63
CA ARG A 151 -14.57 15.07 10.81
C ARG A 151 -13.45 15.87 10.17
N ALA A 152 -13.41 15.92 8.84
CA ALA A 152 -12.45 16.69 8.05
C ALA A 152 -13.18 17.51 6.99
N SER A 153 -12.61 18.66 6.61
CA SER A 153 -13.02 19.34 5.38
C SER A 153 -12.65 18.49 4.16
N LEU A 154 -13.28 18.75 3.01
CA LEU A 154 -12.97 18.01 1.77
C LEU A 154 -11.47 18.08 1.41
N SER A 155 -10.86 19.26 1.55
CA SER A 155 -9.44 19.46 1.27
C SER A 155 -8.54 18.61 2.18
N GLU A 156 -8.84 18.58 3.49
CA GLU A 156 -8.10 17.77 4.45
C GLU A 156 -8.31 16.28 4.22
N HIS A 157 -9.54 15.87 3.87
CA HIS A 157 -9.85 14.48 3.55
C HIS A 157 -9.06 14.01 2.31
N THR A 158 -9.06 14.79 1.23
CA THR A 158 -8.24 14.49 0.04
C THR A 158 -6.76 14.37 0.37
N ARG A 159 -6.22 15.24 1.23
CA ARG A 159 -4.82 15.16 1.70
C ARG A 159 -4.57 13.91 2.54
N LEU A 160 -5.48 13.54 3.45
CA LEU A 160 -5.38 12.28 4.21
C LEU A 160 -5.37 11.06 3.30
N LEU A 161 -6.23 11.03 2.28
CA LEU A 161 -6.26 9.94 1.30
C LEU A 161 -4.94 9.87 0.53
N ASN A 162 -4.35 11.01 0.14
CA ASN A 162 -3.02 11.05 -0.50
C ASN A 162 -1.91 10.52 0.42
N VAL A 163 -1.89 10.93 1.70
CA VAL A 163 -0.96 10.39 2.70
C VAL A 163 -1.14 8.87 2.84
N GLY A 164 -2.38 8.40 2.99
CA GLY A 164 -2.70 6.98 3.09
C GLY A 164 -2.27 6.20 1.84
N ALA A 165 -2.40 6.80 0.66
CA ALA A 165 -1.96 6.21 -0.61
C ALA A 165 -0.43 6.07 -0.66
N TRP A 166 0.32 7.11 -0.31
CA TRP A 166 1.79 7.05 -0.25
C TRP A 166 2.31 6.06 0.79
N LEU A 167 1.74 6.04 2.00
CA LEU A 167 2.11 5.08 3.04
C LEU A 167 1.80 3.64 2.60
N SER A 168 0.64 3.42 1.96
CA SER A 168 0.27 2.10 1.42
C SER A 168 1.20 1.67 0.29
N LEU A 169 1.59 2.59 -0.60
CA LEU A 169 2.54 2.31 -1.67
C LEU A 169 3.92 1.93 -1.10
N LEU A 170 4.41 2.67 -0.11
CA LEU A 170 5.68 2.35 0.56
C LEU A 170 5.62 1.04 1.33
N ALA A 171 4.49 0.73 1.99
CA ALA A 171 4.24 -0.58 2.57
C ALA A 171 4.30 -1.68 1.51
N ALA A 172 3.66 -1.50 0.35
CA ALA A 172 3.74 -2.47 -0.74
C ALA A 172 5.19 -2.73 -1.18
N THR A 173 6.00 -1.67 -1.36
CA THR A 173 7.43 -1.76 -1.68
C THR A 173 8.20 -2.59 -0.63
N VAL A 174 7.96 -2.34 0.67
CA VAL A 174 8.59 -3.09 1.78
C VAL A 174 8.15 -4.55 1.81
N TYR A 175 6.87 -4.84 1.57
CA TYR A 175 6.38 -6.23 1.51
C TYR A 175 6.87 -6.96 0.27
N VAL A 176 7.11 -6.27 -0.85
CA VAL A 176 7.83 -6.86 -1.99
C VAL A 176 9.23 -7.27 -1.55
N ASP A 177 9.98 -6.39 -0.86
CA ASP A 177 11.31 -6.70 -0.36
C ASP A 177 11.36 -7.91 0.57
N LEU A 178 10.39 -8.02 1.48
CA LEU A 178 10.22 -9.13 2.41
C LEU A 178 9.71 -10.42 1.74
N ASP A 179 9.46 -10.39 0.43
CA ASP A 179 8.85 -11.48 -0.35
C ASP A 179 7.46 -11.94 0.16
N GLN A 180 6.70 -11.01 0.74
CA GLN A 180 5.35 -11.26 1.26
C GLN A 180 4.28 -10.84 0.25
N GLN A 181 4.13 -11.65 -0.80
CA GLN A 181 3.30 -11.35 -1.97
C GLN A 181 1.82 -10.98 -1.69
N PRO A 182 1.09 -11.64 -0.75
CA PRO A 182 -0.29 -11.28 -0.47
C PRO A 182 -0.42 -9.88 0.15
N ALA A 183 0.45 -9.54 1.10
CA ALA A 183 0.46 -8.23 1.75
C ALA A 183 0.85 -7.13 0.75
N ALA A 184 1.90 -7.35 -0.03
CA ALA A 184 2.31 -6.44 -1.10
C ALA A 184 1.14 -6.14 -2.06
N THR A 185 0.39 -7.17 -2.47
CA THR A 185 -0.76 -7.01 -3.37
C THR A 185 -1.89 -6.20 -2.72
N ALA A 186 -2.19 -6.46 -1.44
CA ALA A 186 -3.24 -5.76 -0.72
C ALA A 186 -2.94 -4.26 -0.60
N TYR A 187 -1.75 -3.92 -0.11
CA TYR A 187 -1.33 -2.52 0.04
C TYR A 187 -1.23 -1.78 -1.29
N LEU A 188 -0.78 -2.46 -2.36
CA LEU A 188 -0.71 -1.85 -3.68
C LEU A 188 -2.10 -1.53 -4.26
N ARG A 189 -3.08 -2.41 -4.03
CA ARG A 189 -4.49 -2.16 -4.41
C ARG A 189 -5.08 -1.01 -3.61
N THR A 190 -4.79 -0.94 -2.31
CA THR A 190 -5.22 0.17 -1.45
C THR A 190 -4.65 1.49 -1.95
N ALA A 191 -3.33 1.56 -2.22
CA ALA A 191 -2.68 2.75 -2.74
C ALA A 191 -3.29 3.20 -4.08
N ALA A 192 -3.49 2.26 -5.01
CA ALA A 192 -4.09 2.56 -6.31
C ALA A 192 -5.53 3.05 -6.20
N SER A 193 -6.34 2.48 -5.29
CA SER A 193 -7.72 2.93 -5.05
C SER A 193 -7.74 4.36 -4.52
N LEU A 194 -6.98 4.63 -3.44
CA LEU A 194 -6.93 5.95 -2.83
C LEU A 194 -6.41 7.02 -3.81
N ALA A 195 -5.38 6.70 -4.59
CA ALA A 195 -4.85 7.60 -5.59
C ALA A 195 -5.81 7.85 -6.76
N SER A 196 -6.64 6.87 -7.11
CA SER A 196 -7.69 7.03 -8.13
C SER A 196 -8.79 7.96 -7.63
N ASP A 197 -9.21 7.81 -6.37
CA ASP A 197 -10.23 8.65 -5.74
C ASP A 197 -9.79 10.12 -5.63
N THR A 198 -8.49 10.38 -5.46
CA THR A 198 -7.92 11.73 -5.39
C THR A 198 -7.38 12.26 -6.73
N GLY A 199 -7.34 11.43 -7.77
CA GLY A 199 -6.78 11.80 -9.07
C GLY A 199 -5.26 12.00 -9.08
N HIS A 200 -4.53 11.40 -8.13
CA HIS A 200 -3.08 11.60 -7.99
C HIS A 200 -2.28 10.73 -8.97
N ALA A 201 -2.10 11.21 -10.20
CA ALA A 201 -1.46 10.48 -11.31
C ALA A 201 -0.07 9.89 -10.97
N GLU A 202 0.76 10.61 -10.22
CA GLU A 202 2.09 10.12 -9.84
C GLU A 202 2.04 8.86 -8.97
N ILE A 203 1.16 8.79 -7.97
CA ILE A 203 1.00 7.60 -7.12
C ILE A 203 0.48 6.43 -7.94
N ILE A 204 -0.45 6.68 -8.87
CA ILE A 204 -0.95 5.66 -9.81
C ILE A 204 0.20 5.08 -10.63
N ALA A 205 1.06 5.94 -11.19
CA ALA A 205 2.22 5.50 -11.95
C ALA A 205 3.19 4.64 -11.12
N TRP A 206 3.49 5.06 -9.89
CA TRP A 206 4.30 4.26 -8.97
C TRP A 206 3.63 2.94 -8.58
N CYS A 207 2.30 2.89 -8.44
CA CYS A 207 1.60 1.64 -8.19
C CYS A 207 1.83 0.62 -9.32
N TYR A 208 1.77 1.08 -10.58
CA TYR A 208 2.09 0.22 -11.73
C TYR A 208 3.58 -0.17 -11.78
N GLU A 209 4.49 0.73 -11.42
CA GLU A 209 5.93 0.43 -11.38
C GLU A 209 6.27 -0.60 -10.30
N THR A 210 5.77 -0.43 -9.08
CA THR A 210 5.92 -1.42 -8.00
C THR A 210 5.26 -2.75 -8.36
N ALA A 211 4.12 -2.73 -9.07
CA ALA A 211 3.51 -3.95 -9.61
C ALA A 211 4.43 -4.65 -10.62
N ALA A 212 5.05 -3.89 -11.52
CA ALA A 212 6.00 -4.39 -12.51
C ALA A 212 7.22 -5.03 -11.85
N TRP A 213 7.75 -4.39 -10.80
CA TRP A 213 8.84 -4.95 -9.99
C TRP A 213 8.44 -6.26 -9.31
N ARG A 214 7.28 -6.33 -8.67
CA ARG A 214 6.78 -7.53 -8.00
C ARG A 214 6.63 -8.72 -8.94
N VAL A 215 6.06 -8.52 -10.13
CA VAL A 215 5.93 -9.63 -11.09
C VAL A 215 7.27 -10.00 -11.75
N LEU A 216 8.19 -9.03 -11.90
CA LEU A 216 9.55 -9.29 -12.36
C LEU A 216 10.29 -10.19 -11.38
N THR A 217 10.22 -9.94 -10.06
CA THR A 217 10.88 -10.80 -9.06
C THR A 217 10.29 -12.21 -9.04
N ASN A 218 9.03 -12.36 -9.42
CA ASN A 218 8.35 -13.66 -9.54
C ASN A 218 8.59 -14.37 -10.88
N GLY A 219 9.35 -13.76 -11.80
CA GLY A 219 9.69 -14.35 -13.09
C GLY A 219 8.73 -14.05 -14.24
N ASP A 220 7.65 -13.31 -14.03
CA ASP A 220 6.72 -12.93 -15.10
C ASP A 220 7.16 -11.63 -15.79
N TYR A 221 8.19 -11.77 -16.62
CA TYR A 221 8.83 -10.65 -17.30
C TYR A 221 7.96 -10.02 -18.39
N ARG A 222 7.04 -10.78 -19.00
CA ARG A 222 6.10 -10.23 -20.00
C ARG A 222 5.10 -9.30 -19.34
N GLN A 223 4.53 -9.74 -18.22
CA GLN A 223 3.64 -8.87 -17.43
C GLN A 223 4.41 -7.67 -16.86
N ALA A 224 5.68 -7.83 -16.48
CA ALA A 224 6.52 -6.73 -16.02
C ALA A 224 6.66 -5.63 -17.09
N VAL A 225 6.93 -5.98 -18.34
CA VAL A 225 6.96 -5.01 -19.47
C VAL A 225 5.63 -4.26 -19.58
N ALA A 226 4.51 -4.98 -19.61
CA ALA A 226 3.18 -4.36 -19.78
C ALA A 226 2.84 -3.39 -18.63
N LEU A 227 3.18 -3.76 -17.39
CA LEU A 227 2.99 -2.91 -16.22
C LEU A 227 3.92 -1.69 -16.23
N SER A 228 5.19 -1.86 -16.61
CA SER A 228 6.11 -0.72 -16.77
C SER A 228 5.63 0.27 -17.84
N GLN A 229 5.11 -0.21 -18.96
CA GLN A 229 4.51 0.65 -19.98
C GLN A 229 3.26 1.37 -19.49
N SER A 230 2.43 0.69 -18.69
CA SER A 230 1.28 1.33 -18.03
C SER A 230 1.71 2.40 -17.03
N ALA A 231 2.77 2.15 -16.25
CA ALA A 231 3.36 3.14 -15.36
C ALA A 231 3.85 4.38 -16.13
N ARG A 232 4.54 4.19 -17.26
CA ARG A 232 4.96 5.30 -18.14
C ARG A 232 3.78 6.10 -18.67
N HIS A 233 2.68 5.44 -19.02
CA HIS A 233 1.47 6.11 -19.52
C HIS A 233 0.81 7.02 -18.47
N HIS A 234 0.80 6.59 -17.20
CA HIS A 234 0.20 7.37 -16.12
C HIS A 234 1.16 8.41 -15.50
N ALA A 235 2.46 8.24 -15.67
CA ALA A 235 3.45 9.11 -15.06
C ALA A 235 3.38 10.53 -15.64
N PRO A 236 3.35 11.59 -14.80
CA PRO A 236 3.50 12.95 -15.28
C PRO A 236 4.80 13.13 -16.05
N THR A 237 4.77 13.90 -17.14
CA THR A 237 5.95 14.16 -17.98
C THR A 237 7.09 14.77 -17.16
N GLY A 238 8.26 14.14 -17.23
CA GLY A 238 9.46 14.58 -16.51
C GLY A 238 9.52 14.16 -15.04
N SER A 239 8.54 13.42 -14.55
CA SER A 239 8.53 12.93 -13.16
C SER A 239 9.54 11.79 -12.93
N SER A 240 9.93 11.63 -11.66
CA SER A 240 10.72 10.48 -11.19
C SER A 240 10.04 9.14 -11.51
N ALA A 241 8.72 9.08 -11.41
CA ALA A 241 7.93 7.90 -11.76
C ALA A 241 8.11 7.50 -13.23
N MET A 242 8.15 8.48 -14.14
CA MET A 242 8.34 8.23 -15.57
C MET A 242 9.70 7.59 -15.85
N ILE A 243 10.77 8.10 -15.23
CA ILE A 243 12.13 7.61 -15.43
C ILE A 243 12.30 6.22 -14.83
N GLN A 244 11.80 6.02 -13.61
CA GLN A 244 11.81 4.72 -12.98
C GLN A 244 11.04 3.68 -13.82
N ALA A 245 9.84 4.01 -14.29
CA ALA A 245 9.03 3.11 -15.09
C ALA A 245 9.75 2.71 -16.39
N THR A 246 10.41 3.67 -17.05
CA THR A 246 11.26 3.40 -18.22
C THR A 246 12.44 2.49 -17.86
N ALA A 247 13.12 2.71 -16.73
CA ALA A 247 14.21 1.86 -16.29
C ALA A 247 13.74 0.42 -15.97
N GLN A 248 12.56 0.27 -15.38
CA GLN A 248 11.94 -1.02 -15.07
C GLN A 248 11.50 -1.77 -16.33
N GLU A 249 11.06 -1.06 -17.37
CA GLU A 249 10.81 -1.64 -18.69
C GLU A 249 12.11 -2.22 -19.28
N GLY A 250 13.22 -1.48 -19.22
CA GLY A 250 14.52 -1.93 -19.73
C GLY A 250 15.02 -3.20 -19.02
N ARG A 251 14.88 -3.25 -17.69
CA ARG A 251 15.14 -4.44 -16.86
C ARG A 251 14.27 -5.63 -17.27
N SER A 252 13.00 -5.38 -17.55
CA SER A 252 12.05 -6.43 -17.98
C SER A 252 12.43 -6.98 -19.36
N TRP A 253 12.80 -6.13 -20.32
CA TRP A 253 13.31 -6.55 -21.63
C TRP A 253 14.62 -7.35 -21.52
N ALA A 254 15.49 -6.95 -20.60
CA ALA A 254 16.75 -7.66 -20.36
C ALA A 254 16.50 -9.11 -19.93
N ARG A 255 15.55 -9.33 -18.99
CA ARG A 255 15.15 -10.68 -18.55
C ARG A 255 14.45 -11.50 -19.65
N LEU A 256 13.85 -10.85 -20.64
CA LEU A 256 13.31 -11.50 -21.83
C LEU A 256 14.37 -11.80 -22.90
N GLY A 257 15.63 -11.43 -22.68
CA GLY A 257 16.72 -11.61 -23.64
C GLY A 257 16.68 -10.65 -24.84
N ASN A 258 15.84 -9.61 -24.79
CA ASN A 258 15.73 -8.65 -25.89
C ASN A 258 16.76 -7.53 -25.75
N ALA A 259 18.02 -7.83 -26.09
CA ALA A 259 19.13 -6.89 -25.94
C ALA A 259 18.98 -5.60 -26.78
N GLN A 260 18.24 -5.65 -27.89
CA GLN A 260 17.98 -4.46 -28.71
C GLN A 260 17.07 -3.48 -27.98
N GLU A 261 15.91 -3.93 -27.49
CA GLU A 261 14.98 -3.09 -26.74
C GLU A 261 15.60 -2.63 -25.43
N THR A 262 16.35 -3.49 -24.73
CA THR A 262 17.08 -3.11 -23.52
C THR A 262 18.00 -1.92 -23.75
N ARG A 263 18.84 -1.94 -24.80
CA ARG A 263 19.75 -0.82 -25.10
C ARG A 263 19.00 0.44 -25.52
N ARG A 264 17.93 0.29 -26.31
CA ARG A 264 17.08 1.42 -26.72
C ARG A 264 16.48 2.13 -25.49
N VAL A 265 15.94 1.35 -24.55
CA VAL A 265 15.33 1.86 -23.32
C VAL A 265 16.37 2.47 -22.38
N LEU A 266 17.56 1.87 -22.24
CA LEU A 266 18.64 2.47 -21.44
C LEU A 266 19.08 3.84 -21.99
N GLY A 267 19.19 3.99 -23.31
CA GLY A 267 19.47 5.29 -23.93
C GLY A 267 18.35 6.31 -23.72
N GLU A 268 17.10 5.88 -23.51
CA GLU A 268 16.01 6.75 -23.08
C GLU A 268 16.16 7.18 -21.62
N VAL A 269 16.43 6.24 -20.71
CA VAL A 269 16.67 6.53 -19.29
C VAL A 269 17.82 7.52 -19.10
N HIS A 270 18.94 7.34 -19.81
CA HIS A 270 20.09 8.25 -19.71
C HIS A 270 19.72 9.67 -20.13
N ARG A 271 19.05 9.84 -21.28
CA ARG A 271 18.59 11.16 -21.74
C ARG A 271 17.64 11.82 -20.74
N MET A 272 16.73 11.05 -20.13
CA MET A 272 15.81 11.60 -19.14
C MET A 272 16.54 12.01 -17.85
N ALA A 273 17.51 11.21 -17.41
CA ALA A 273 18.28 11.45 -16.19
C ALA A 273 19.27 12.63 -16.32
N GLU A 274 19.85 12.85 -17.51
CA GLU A 274 20.75 13.97 -17.79
C GLU A 274 20.07 15.34 -17.63
N CYS A 275 18.75 15.40 -17.86
CA CYS A 275 17.97 16.63 -17.75
C CYS A 275 17.49 16.92 -16.32
N LEU A 276 17.72 16.03 -15.35
CA LEU A 276 17.25 16.24 -13.99
C LEU A 276 18.20 17.16 -13.19
N PRO A 277 17.67 18.14 -12.44
CA PRO A 277 18.46 18.83 -11.44
C PRO A 277 18.87 17.85 -10.33
N GLN A 278 19.95 18.17 -9.60
CA GLN A 278 20.31 17.42 -8.42
C GLN A 278 19.18 17.55 -7.37
N PRO A 279 18.58 16.44 -6.93
CA PRO A 279 17.45 16.51 -6.00
C PRO A 279 17.89 16.92 -4.60
N GLU A 280 17.03 17.62 -3.87
CA GLU A 280 17.25 17.99 -2.47
C GLU A 280 17.33 16.77 -1.54
N ARG A 281 16.55 15.72 -1.85
CA ARG A 281 16.50 14.44 -1.11
C ARG A 281 16.86 13.27 -2.03
N PRO A 282 18.15 13.06 -2.36
CA PRO A 282 18.60 11.99 -3.27
C PRO A 282 18.41 10.57 -2.69
N ASP A 283 18.17 10.47 -1.39
CA ASP A 283 17.86 9.24 -0.64
C ASP A 283 16.38 8.84 -0.71
N HIS A 284 15.49 9.76 -1.08
CA HIS A 284 14.05 9.50 -1.15
C HIS A 284 13.73 8.49 -2.26
N HIS A 285 13.10 7.36 -1.90
CA HIS A 285 12.86 6.24 -2.83
C HIS A 285 12.12 6.64 -4.13
N TYR A 286 11.12 7.53 -4.00
CA TYR A 286 10.29 8.01 -5.12
C TYR A 286 10.88 9.24 -5.84
N ILE A 287 12.08 9.67 -5.47
CA ILE A 287 12.82 10.68 -6.23
C ILE A 287 13.91 9.97 -7.02
N TYR A 288 13.93 10.20 -8.34
CA TYR A 288 14.93 9.60 -9.20
C TYR A 288 16.19 10.46 -9.16
N ASP A 289 17.31 9.87 -8.76
CA ASP A 289 18.60 10.55 -8.67
C ASP A 289 19.62 10.01 -9.70
N PRO A 290 20.64 10.78 -10.10
CA PRO A 290 21.63 10.34 -11.08
C PRO A 290 22.38 9.06 -10.70
N THR A 291 22.62 8.80 -9.41
CA THR A 291 23.31 7.57 -8.98
C THR A 291 22.42 6.34 -9.13
N LYS A 292 21.08 6.50 -8.98
CA LYS A 292 20.09 5.46 -9.28
C LYS A 292 20.15 5.06 -10.76
N ALA A 293 20.31 6.03 -11.67
CA ALA A 293 20.45 5.76 -13.10
C ALA A 293 21.64 4.85 -13.43
N ILE A 294 22.80 5.13 -12.83
CA ILE A 294 24.04 4.35 -13.00
C ILE A 294 23.84 2.94 -12.44
N ALA A 295 23.25 2.80 -11.25
CA ALA A 295 22.97 1.50 -10.63
C ALA A 295 22.01 0.65 -11.47
N TYR A 296 20.92 1.23 -11.97
CA TYR A 296 19.96 0.51 -12.82
C TYR A 296 20.58 0.13 -14.17
N THR A 297 21.48 0.96 -14.70
CA THR A 297 22.26 0.64 -15.92
C THR A 297 23.14 -0.59 -15.69
N ALA A 298 23.88 -0.64 -14.57
CA ALA A 298 24.71 -1.79 -14.20
C ALA A 298 23.89 -3.08 -14.17
N THR A 299 22.77 -3.08 -13.42
CA THR A 299 21.86 -4.24 -13.32
C THR A 299 21.35 -4.68 -14.69
N THR A 300 20.87 -3.74 -15.49
CA THR A 300 20.20 -4.03 -16.76
C THR A 300 21.18 -4.59 -17.79
N LEU A 301 22.39 -4.03 -17.86
CA LEU A 301 23.45 -4.52 -18.76
C LEU A 301 23.98 -5.89 -18.32
N ALA A 302 24.12 -6.12 -17.00
CA ALA A 302 24.55 -7.41 -16.47
C ALA A 302 23.59 -8.53 -16.88
N TRP A 303 22.27 -8.27 -16.89
CA TRP A 303 21.25 -9.26 -17.27
C TRP A 303 21.25 -9.64 -18.75
N ILE A 304 21.84 -8.84 -19.62
CA ILE A 304 22.05 -9.19 -21.04
C ILE A 304 23.51 -9.60 -21.32
N ALA A 305 24.31 -9.82 -20.27
CA ALA A 305 25.73 -10.13 -20.35
C ALA A 305 26.54 -9.13 -21.20
N ASP A 306 26.18 -7.84 -21.15
CA ASP A 306 26.93 -6.79 -21.85
C ASP A 306 28.19 -6.44 -21.04
N PRO A 307 29.41 -6.50 -21.64
CA PRO A 307 30.65 -6.24 -20.92
C PRO A 307 30.74 -4.85 -20.28
N ALA A 308 29.98 -3.86 -20.79
CA ALA A 308 29.95 -2.52 -20.21
C ALA A 308 29.40 -2.50 -18.77
N ALA A 309 28.63 -3.52 -18.37
CA ALA A 309 28.06 -3.64 -17.03
C ALA A 309 29.13 -3.58 -15.92
N GLU A 310 30.32 -4.15 -16.15
CA GLU A 310 31.41 -4.16 -15.17
C GLU A 310 31.82 -2.74 -14.77
N GLY A 311 32.03 -1.85 -15.75
CA GLY A 311 32.44 -0.47 -15.49
C GLY A 311 31.40 0.31 -14.69
N TYR A 312 30.11 0.12 -15.02
CA TYR A 312 29.01 0.74 -14.27
C TYR A 312 28.93 0.19 -12.84
N ALA A 313 29.03 -1.13 -12.65
CA ALA A 313 28.95 -1.75 -11.34
C ALA A 313 30.10 -1.29 -10.42
N ARG A 314 31.34 -1.27 -10.91
CA ARG A 314 32.49 -0.73 -10.16
C ARG A 314 32.31 0.74 -9.81
N THR A 315 31.83 1.55 -10.75
CA THR A 315 31.56 2.98 -10.49
C THR A 315 30.56 3.17 -9.34
N VAL A 316 29.51 2.35 -9.26
CA VAL A 316 28.54 2.41 -8.17
C VAL A 316 29.17 2.01 -6.84
N ILE A 317 29.96 0.93 -6.82
CA ILE A 317 30.67 0.45 -5.62
C ILE A 317 31.65 1.52 -5.11
N ASP A 318 32.46 2.10 -6.00
CA ASP A 318 33.48 3.08 -5.63
C ASP A 318 32.85 4.40 -5.13
N ARG A 319 31.81 4.89 -5.81
CA ARG A 319 31.16 6.16 -5.46
C ARG A 319 30.29 6.07 -4.22
N LEU A 320 29.56 4.98 -4.05
CA LEU A 320 28.57 4.84 -2.96
C LEU A 320 29.10 4.03 -1.77
N GLY A 321 30.20 3.29 -1.94
CA GLY A 321 30.84 2.50 -0.89
C GLY A 321 31.98 3.20 -0.16
N ALA A 322 32.44 4.36 -0.62
CA ALA A 322 33.47 5.13 0.05
C ALA A 322 32.98 5.66 1.42
N GLU A 323 33.77 5.43 2.47
CA GLU A 323 33.46 5.75 3.88
C GLU A 323 33.17 7.23 4.18
N ASN A 324 33.37 8.13 3.21
CA ASN A 324 33.32 9.58 3.38
C ASN A 324 31.93 10.22 3.26
N ASP A 325 30.91 9.47 2.84
CA ASP A 325 29.52 9.96 2.84
C ASP A 325 28.66 8.92 3.56
N HIS A 326 28.35 9.18 4.83
CA HIS A 326 27.55 8.36 5.74
C HIS A 326 26.60 7.37 5.04
N HIS A 327 27.07 6.16 4.70
CA HIS A 327 26.34 4.99 4.17
C HIS A 327 24.87 5.22 3.73
N ARG A 328 24.61 6.12 2.77
CA ARG A 328 23.23 6.51 2.43
C ARG A 328 22.48 5.42 1.67
N TRP A 329 23.19 4.62 0.87
CA TRP A 329 22.56 3.63 -0.03
C TRP A 329 23.17 2.22 0.07
N PRO A 330 23.21 1.61 1.26
CA PRO A 330 23.85 0.30 1.47
C PRO A 330 23.24 -0.80 0.59
N ARG A 331 21.93 -0.74 0.33
CA ARG A 331 21.23 -1.68 -0.56
C ARG A 331 21.65 -1.57 -2.03
N ARG A 332 21.96 -0.35 -2.51
CA ARG A 332 22.44 -0.13 -3.88
C ARG A 332 23.84 -0.69 -4.05
N VAL A 333 24.72 -0.50 -3.05
CA VAL A 333 26.07 -1.07 -3.04
C VAL A 333 26.03 -2.59 -3.06
N ALA A 334 25.18 -3.22 -2.23
CA ALA A 334 25.02 -4.68 -2.24
C ALA A 334 24.50 -5.21 -3.59
N SER A 335 23.53 -4.51 -4.20
CA SER A 335 23.04 -4.87 -5.54
C SER A 335 24.12 -4.75 -6.62
N ALA A 336 24.93 -3.68 -6.58
CA ALA A 336 26.01 -3.48 -7.53
C ALA A 336 27.11 -4.54 -7.43
N HIS A 337 27.37 -5.08 -6.24
CA HIS A 337 28.27 -6.22 -6.05
C HIS A 337 27.73 -7.50 -6.72
N ILE A 338 26.42 -7.77 -6.63
CA ILE A 338 25.79 -8.89 -7.34
C ILE A 338 25.87 -8.67 -8.86
N ASP A 339 25.60 -7.46 -9.33
CA ASP A 339 25.67 -7.12 -10.77
C ASP A 339 27.09 -7.23 -11.32
N LEU A 340 28.10 -6.85 -10.52
CA LEU A 340 29.51 -7.07 -10.85
C LEU A 340 29.81 -8.58 -10.92
N GLY A 341 29.32 -9.36 -9.96
CA GLY A 341 29.42 -10.83 -9.99
C GLY A 341 28.87 -11.42 -11.28
N LEU A 342 27.63 -11.06 -11.65
CA LEU A 342 26.99 -11.50 -12.89
C LEU A 342 27.80 -11.11 -14.14
N SER A 343 28.35 -9.89 -14.17
CA SER A 343 29.16 -9.40 -15.30
C SER A 343 30.48 -10.19 -15.43
N LEU A 344 31.14 -10.47 -14.31
CA LEU A 344 32.41 -11.21 -14.27
C LEU A 344 32.26 -12.67 -14.70
N LEU A 345 31.08 -13.27 -14.52
CA LEU A 345 30.78 -14.62 -15.03
C LEU A 345 30.82 -14.70 -16.56
N GLY A 346 30.55 -13.60 -17.26
CA GLY A 346 30.64 -13.52 -18.72
C GLY A 346 32.08 -13.48 -19.25
N SER A 347 33.01 -13.00 -18.42
CA SER A 347 34.45 -12.91 -18.73
C SER A 347 35.28 -14.01 -18.06
N ASP A 348 34.64 -15.05 -17.51
CA ASP A 348 35.25 -16.19 -16.82
C ASP A 348 36.16 -15.82 -15.63
N ARG A 349 35.94 -14.66 -15.00
CA ARG A 349 36.67 -14.18 -13.81
C ARG A 349 36.00 -14.69 -12.54
N LEU A 350 35.97 -16.01 -12.39
CA LEU A 350 35.12 -16.69 -11.43
C LEU A 350 35.48 -16.42 -9.95
N ASP A 351 36.77 -16.36 -9.61
CA ASP A 351 37.21 -16.09 -8.24
C ASP A 351 36.78 -14.70 -7.76
N GLU A 352 36.91 -13.71 -8.64
CA GLU A 352 36.46 -12.36 -8.34
C GLU A 352 34.93 -12.27 -8.30
N ALA A 353 34.23 -12.97 -9.20
CA ALA A 353 32.77 -13.05 -9.18
C ALA A 353 32.26 -13.63 -7.84
N ALA A 354 32.93 -14.66 -7.32
CA ALA A 354 32.64 -15.25 -6.03
C ALA A 354 32.86 -14.24 -4.89
N GLU A 355 34.01 -13.57 -4.88
CA GLU A 355 34.38 -12.62 -3.82
C GLU A 355 33.45 -11.41 -3.75
N VAL A 356 33.12 -10.79 -4.89
CA VAL A 356 32.19 -9.64 -4.89
C VAL A 356 30.78 -10.07 -4.49
N THR A 357 30.34 -11.27 -4.88
CA THR A 357 29.04 -11.81 -4.46
C THR A 357 29.02 -12.08 -2.96
N ARG A 358 30.10 -12.66 -2.41
CA ARG A 358 30.26 -12.87 -0.96
C ARG A 358 30.13 -11.56 -0.19
N LYS A 359 30.81 -10.49 -0.63
CA LYS A 359 30.67 -9.14 -0.03
C LYS A 359 29.22 -8.64 -0.03
N ALA A 360 28.47 -8.89 -1.10
CA ALA A 360 27.06 -8.53 -1.14
C ALA A 360 26.26 -9.28 -0.07
N LEU A 361 26.44 -10.60 0.04
CA LEU A 361 25.73 -11.45 1.00
C LEU A 361 26.05 -11.07 2.45
N GLU A 362 27.34 -10.92 2.77
CA GLU A 362 27.83 -10.57 4.12
C GLU A 362 27.43 -9.17 4.56
N SER A 363 27.10 -8.27 3.63
CA SER A 363 26.60 -6.95 3.99
C SER A 363 25.32 -6.99 4.82
N GLY A 364 24.51 -8.05 4.69
CA GLY A 364 23.16 -8.12 5.27
C GLY A 364 22.16 -7.14 4.65
N ARG A 365 22.49 -6.56 3.48
CA ARG A 365 21.69 -5.51 2.82
C ARG A 365 20.99 -5.97 1.54
N VAL A 366 21.13 -7.24 1.18
CA VAL A 366 20.36 -7.84 0.08
C VAL A 366 18.96 -8.17 0.61
N ALA A 367 17.93 -7.64 -0.05
CA ALA A 367 16.55 -7.93 0.32
C ALA A 367 16.14 -9.35 -0.16
N PRO A 368 15.26 -10.06 0.58
CA PRO A 368 14.73 -11.36 0.19
C PRO A 368 14.25 -11.45 -1.28
N SER A 369 13.55 -10.42 -1.75
CA SER A 369 13.08 -10.28 -3.14
C SER A 369 14.18 -10.33 -4.23
N ASN A 370 15.44 -10.20 -3.83
CA ASN A 370 16.61 -10.22 -4.71
C ASN A 370 17.54 -11.42 -4.46
N TYR A 371 17.23 -12.34 -3.53
CA TYR A 371 18.06 -13.52 -3.29
C TYR A 371 18.27 -14.38 -4.53
N TRP A 372 17.28 -14.43 -5.42
CA TRP A 372 17.38 -15.15 -6.69
C TRP A 372 18.54 -14.63 -7.57
N ARG A 373 18.88 -13.33 -7.51
CA ARG A 373 20.00 -12.74 -8.27
C ARG A 373 21.34 -13.24 -7.78
N ALA A 374 21.49 -13.38 -6.46
CA ALA A 374 22.70 -13.95 -5.89
C ALA A 374 22.78 -15.45 -6.19
N ASP A 375 21.66 -16.18 -6.11
CA ASP A 375 21.62 -17.62 -6.45
C ASP A 375 22.05 -17.89 -7.90
N GLU A 376 21.71 -17.02 -8.86
CA GLU A 376 22.21 -17.12 -10.24
C GLU A 376 23.74 -17.13 -10.29
N VAL A 377 24.41 -16.29 -9.50
CA VAL A 377 25.87 -16.26 -9.41
C VAL A 377 26.43 -17.50 -8.71
N VAL A 378 25.85 -17.88 -7.57
CA VAL A 378 26.28 -19.06 -6.80
C VAL A 378 26.18 -20.32 -7.66
N ARG A 379 25.06 -20.54 -8.37
CA ARG A 379 24.88 -21.70 -9.25
C ARG A 379 25.87 -21.72 -10.41
N ALA A 380 26.14 -20.56 -11.01
CA ALA A 380 27.09 -20.48 -12.11
C ALA A 380 28.52 -20.84 -11.65
N ILE A 381 28.91 -20.41 -10.45
CA ILE A 381 30.20 -20.75 -9.83
C ILE A 381 30.28 -22.25 -9.50
N GLU A 382 29.23 -22.83 -8.89
CA GLU A 382 29.17 -24.26 -8.58
C GLU A 382 29.28 -25.13 -9.84
N THR A 383 28.55 -24.77 -10.90
CA THR A 383 28.57 -25.51 -12.16
C THR A 383 29.96 -25.54 -12.80
N ARG A 384 30.77 -24.50 -12.54
CA ARG A 384 32.15 -24.37 -13.05
C ARG A 384 33.21 -24.95 -12.11
N GLY A 385 32.81 -25.52 -10.97
CA GLY A 385 33.67 -26.35 -10.13
C GLY A 385 34.75 -25.61 -9.33
N LEU A 386 34.52 -24.32 -8.99
CA LEU A 386 35.47 -23.59 -8.13
C LEU A 386 35.48 -24.12 -6.70
N HIS A 387 36.67 -24.18 -6.10
CA HIS A 387 36.86 -24.55 -4.69
C HIS A 387 36.08 -23.66 -3.70
N VAL A 388 35.94 -22.36 -4.00
CA VAL A 388 35.19 -21.39 -3.17
C VAL A 388 33.66 -21.54 -3.25
N ALA A 389 33.14 -22.42 -4.11
CA ALA A 389 31.70 -22.56 -4.31
C ALA A 389 30.96 -23.03 -3.03
N GLY A 390 31.60 -23.87 -2.22
CA GLY A 390 31.03 -24.40 -0.98
C GLY A 390 30.78 -23.29 0.06
N GLU A 391 31.81 -22.49 0.34
CA GLU A 391 31.73 -21.37 1.29
C GLU A 391 30.68 -20.35 0.85
N LEU A 392 30.68 -19.97 -0.43
CA LEU A 392 29.72 -19.02 -0.98
C LEU A 392 28.27 -19.54 -0.87
N ARG A 393 28.04 -20.84 -1.08
CA ARG A 393 26.73 -21.48 -0.92
C ARG A 393 26.28 -21.48 0.54
N GLU A 394 27.19 -21.69 1.49
CA GLU A 394 26.88 -21.60 2.92
C GLU A 394 26.48 -20.18 3.32
N THR A 395 27.23 -19.16 2.89
CA THR A 395 26.87 -17.75 3.13
C THR A 395 25.50 -17.42 2.54
N TYR A 396 25.20 -17.89 1.32
CA TYR A 396 23.89 -17.70 0.71
C TYR A 396 22.76 -18.36 1.52
N ARG A 397 22.97 -19.60 1.99
CA ARG A 397 21.96 -20.31 2.81
C ARG A 397 21.71 -19.61 4.14
N ALA A 398 22.75 -19.07 4.78
CA ALA A 398 22.62 -18.33 6.03
C ALA A 398 21.80 -17.05 5.84
N LEU A 399 21.91 -16.39 4.69
CA LEU A 399 21.11 -15.21 4.36
C LEU A 399 19.62 -15.55 4.11
N CYS A 400 19.31 -16.74 3.59
CA CYS A 400 17.94 -17.15 3.29
C CYS A 400 17.16 -17.74 4.47
N GLN A 401 17.80 -17.92 5.63
CA GLN A 401 17.16 -18.36 6.89
C GLN A 401 16.65 -17.15 7.66
#